data_AF-A0A849ZLX6-F1
#
_entry.id   AF-A0A849ZLX6-F1
#
_cell.length_a   1.000
_cell.length_b   1.000
_cell.length_c   1.000
_cell.angle_alpha   90.00
_cell.angle_beta   90.00
_cell.angle_gamma   90.00
#
_symmetry.space_group_name_H-M   'P 1'
#
loop_
_entity.id
_entity.type
_entity.pdbx_description
1 polymer ?
#
loop_
_entity_poly.entity_id
_entity_poly.type
_entity_poly.pdbx_seq_one_letter_code
_entity_poly.pdbx_strand_id
1 'polypeptide(L)'
;MSANATSMPRVGVLFSGGPAPAANAVIGAVVSSFRRAGWEAIGFRHGYSGLVAYEADKRPLVEGTDYVVFADRDLRGLRNDRGIVIGTSRANPGKKIRGPKDLEDAERTSNLRRVYDGLRSLGIEALVSIGGDDTLKTANFLYEFQNRLPAGSPRVKVVHVPKTIDNDYRGIDFTFGFFTAVDV
;
A
#
# COMPACT_ATOMS: atom_id res chain seq x y z
N MET A 1 -27.24 23.92 -3.91
CA MET A 1 -26.12 23.39 -4.72
C MET A 1 -24.85 23.94 -4.12
N SER A 2 -24.20 23.16 -3.25
CA SER A 2 -22.93 23.56 -2.63
C SER A 2 -21.81 23.19 -3.59
N ALA A 3 -20.94 24.15 -3.91
CA ALA A 3 -19.79 23.94 -4.77
C ALA A 3 -18.90 22.85 -4.16
N ASN A 4 -18.74 21.72 -4.87
CA ASN A 4 -17.72 20.73 -4.53
C ASN A 4 -16.36 21.39 -4.78
N ALA A 5 -15.70 21.83 -3.72
CA ALA A 5 -14.26 22.00 -3.76
C ALA A 5 -13.70 20.63 -4.16
N THR A 6 -13.17 20.51 -5.38
CA THR A 6 -12.51 19.27 -5.84
C THR A 6 -11.29 19.06 -4.96
N SER A 7 -11.46 18.30 -3.88
CA SER A 7 -10.38 17.86 -3.01
C SER A 7 -9.35 17.13 -3.87
N MET A 8 -8.07 17.43 -3.66
CA MET A 8 -7.00 16.76 -4.40
C MET A 8 -7.12 15.23 -4.25
N PRO A 9 -6.98 14.46 -5.33
CA PRO A 9 -7.04 13.01 -5.27
C PRO A 9 -5.90 12.46 -4.41
N ARG A 10 -6.16 11.35 -3.71
CA ARG A 10 -5.22 10.78 -2.73
C ARG A 10 -4.68 9.42 -3.17
N VAL A 11 -3.37 9.27 -3.08
CA VAL A 11 -2.68 7.98 -3.22
C VAL A 11 -2.18 7.49 -1.86
N GLY A 12 -2.43 6.23 -1.56
CA GLY A 12 -1.82 5.50 -0.45
C GLY A 12 -0.55 4.79 -0.92
N VAL A 13 0.51 4.83 -0.13
CA VAL A 13 1.76 4.11 -0.37
C VAL A 13 2.09 3.29 0.88
N LEU A 14 2.41 2.01 0.69
CA LEU A 14 2.85 1.16 1.79
C LEU A 14 4.02 0.28 1.38
N PHE A 15 4.84 -0.09 2.36
CA PHE A 15 5.90 -1.07 2.19
C PHE A 15 5.65 -2.25 3.13
N SER A 16 5.68 -3.47 2.62
CA SER A 16 5.36 -4.68 3.36
C SER A 16 6.33 -5.83 3.05
N GLY A 17 6.54 -6.70 4.04
CA GLY A 17 7.45 -7.84 3.98
C GLY A 17 8.86 -7.51 4.48
N GLY A 18 9.83 -8.33 4.07
CA GLY A 18 11.23 -8.16 4.46
C GLY A 18 11.81 -6.83 3.96
N PRO A 19 12.69 -6.18 4.74
CA PRO A 19 13.36 -4.96 4.29
C PRO A 19 14.21 -5.24 3.04
N ALA A 20 14.35 -4.24 2.17
CA ALA A 20 15.24 -4.31 1.02
C ALA A 20 15.99 -2.97 0.88
N PRO A 21 17.24 -2.99 0.38
CA PRO A 21 17.95 -1.77 0.00
C PRO A 21 17.15 -0.92 -0.98
N ALA A 22 17.42 0.40 -1.01
CA ALA A 22 16.75 1.37 -1.87
C ALA A 22 15.23 1.57 -1.66
N ALA A 23 14.64 1.02 -0.59
CA ALA A 23 13.23 1.21 -0.26
C ALA A 23 12.80 2.69 -0.25
N ASN A 24 13.59 3.56 0.39
CA ASN A 24 13.31 4.98 0.45
C ASN A 24 13.42 5.68 -0.92
N ALA A 25 14.29 5.21 -1.81
CA ALA A 25 14.37 5.74 -3.17
C ALA A 25 13.10 5.40 -3.98
N VAL A 26 12.57 4.18 -3.84
CA VAL A 26 11.32 3.76 -4.47
C VAL A 26 10.13 4.54 -3.91
N ILE A 27 10.02 4.65 -2.58
CA ILE A 27 8.96 5.44 -1.92
C ILE A 27 9.03 6.89 -2.40
N GLY A 28 10.22 7.50 -2.40
CA GLY A 28 10.42 8.86 -2.86
C GLY A 28 10.03 9.06 -4.32
N ALA A 29 10.34 8.12 -5.21
CA ALA A 29 9.98 8.17 -6.62
C ALA A 29 8.46 8.10 -6.84
N VAL A 30 7.77 7.19 -6.13
CA VAL A 30 6.31 7.06 -6.17
C VAL A 30 5.66 8.35 -5.67
N VAL A 31 6.01 8.78 -4.46
CA VAL A 31 5.44 9.98 -3.82
C VAL A 31 5.67 11.22 -4.68
N SER A 32 6.89 11.42 -5.17
CA SER A 32 7.22 12.55 -6.05
C SER A 32 6.41 12.53 -7.35
N SER A 33 6.20 11.36 -7.94
CA SER A 33 5.45 11.24 -9.21
C SER A 33 3.98 11.59 -9.04
N PHE A 34 3.33 11.11 -7.97
CA PHE A 34 1.95 11.48 -7.68
C PHE A 34 1.80 12.96 -7.29
N ARG A 35 2.70 13.50 -6.47
CA ARG A 35 2.68 14.93 -6.11
C ARG A 35 2.83 15.84 -7.33
N ARG A 36 3.73 15.51 -8.27
CA ARG A 36 3.85 16.24 -9.55
C ARG A 36 2.60 16.16 -10.41
N ALA A 37 1.80 15.10 -10.26
CA ALA A 37 0.52 14.94 -10.93
C ALA A 37 -0.66 15.63 -10.20
N GLY A 38 -0.39 16.37 -9.11
CA GLY A 38 -1.42 17.06 -8.33
C GLY A 38 -2.17 16.18 -7.33
N TRP A 39 -1.59 15.03 -6.94
CA TRP A 39 -2.16 14.13 -5.95
C TRP A 39 -1.52 14.35 -4.57
N GLU A 40 -2.31 14.16 -3.51
CA GLU A 40 -1.79 14.06 -2.15
C GLU A 40 -1.33 12.62 -1.88
N ALA A 41 -0.15 12.48 -1.27
CA ALA A 41 0.47 11.17 -1.03
C ALA A 41 0.50 10.85 0.47
N ILE A 42 -0.16 9.74 0.81
CA ILE A 42 -0.26 9.21 2.18
C ILE A 42 0.63 7.97 2.29
N GLY A 43 1.56 7.97 3.24
CA GLY A 43 2.39 6.82 3.56
C GLY A 43 1.85 6.03 4.75
N PHE A 44 1.42 4.79 4.56
CA PHE A 44 0.98 3.92 5.66
C PHE A 44 2.17 3.36 6.42
N ARG A 45 2.14 3.54 7.74
CA ARG A 45 3.19 3.06 8.62
C ARG A 45 3.08 1.55 8.84
N HIS A 46 4.22 0.86 8.75
CA HIS A 46 4.37 -0.56 9.01
C HIS A 46 3.45 -1.43 8.14
N GLY A 47 3.41 -1.14 6.83
CA GLY A 47 2.69 -1.95 5.85
C GLY A 47 1.17 -1.95 6.09
N TYR A 48 0.57 -3.14 6.13
CA TYR A 48 -0.89 -3.30 6.30
C TYR A 48 -1.35 -3.28 7.78
N SER A 49 -0.46 -3.14 8.76
CA SER A 49 -0.80 -3.35 10.17
C SER A 49 -1.95 -2.46 10.66
N GLY A 50 -1.86 -1.14 10.43
CA GLY A 50 -2.93 -0.20 10.81
C GLY A 50 -4.22 -0.48 10.05
N LEU A 51 -4.12 -0.77 8.75
CA LEU A 51 -5.26 -1.07 7.88
C LEU A 51 -6.01 -2.35 8.27
N VAL A 52 -5.32 -3.39 8.72
CA VAL A 52 -5.93 -4.65 9.19
C VAL A 52 -6.59 -4.48 10.57
N ALA A 53 -6.08 -3.55 11.37
CA ALA A 53 -6.63 -3.20 12.68
C ALA A 53 -7.76 -2.15 12.60
N TYR A 54 -8.06 -1.62 11.41
CA TYR A 54 -9.05 -0.58 11.22
C TYR A 54 -10.47 -1.07 11.58
N GLU A 55 -11.14 -0.28 12.41
CA GLU A 55 -12.55 -0.40 12.73
C GLU A 55 -13.11 1.02 12.88
N ALA A 56 -14.06 1.43 12.03
CA ALA A 56 -14.45 2.84 11.86
C ALA A 56 -14.66 3.62 13.18
N ASP A 57 -15.46 3.07 14.10
CA ASP A 57 -15.81 3.76 15.35
C ASP A 57 -14.91 3.38 16.54
N LYS A 58 -14.14 2.29 16.43
CA LYS A 58 -13.38 1.72 17.56
C LYS A 58 -11.87 1.94 17.43
N ARG A 59 -11.38 1.95 16.19
CA ARG A 59 -9.97 2.08 15.84
C ARG A 59 -9.83 2.75 14.47
N PRO A 60 -10.14 4.06 14.37
CA PRO A 60 -9.87 4.83 13.16
C PRO A 60 -8.36 4.92 12.93
N LEU A 61 -7.96 5.21 11.68
CA LEU A 61 -6.57 5.46 11.35
C LEU A 61 -6.15 6.85 11.82
N VAL A 62 -5.00 6.94 12.49
CA VAL A 62 -4.49 8.19 13.07
C VAL A 62 -3.23 8.65 12.33
N GLU A 63 -3.21 9.90 11.89
CA GLU A 63 -2.02 10.52 11.30
C GLU A 63 -0.88 10.60 12.34
N GLY A 64 0.34 10.32 11.92
CA GLY A 64 1.53 10.19 12.78
C GLY A 64 1.73 8.77 13.31
N THR A 65 0.66 8.01 13.54
CA THR A 65 0.70 6.63 14.08
C THR A 65 0.54 5.58 12.99
N ASP A 66 -0.59 5.60 12.27
CA ASP A 66 -0.91 4.59 11.25
C ASP A 66 -0.53 5.05 9.84
N TYR A 67 -0.46 6.35 9.61
CA TYR A 67 -0.04 6.93 8.35
C TYR A 67 0.61 8.30 8.53
N VAL A 68 1.23 8.82 7.48
CA VAL A 68 1.74 10.20 7.39
C VAL A 68 1.34 10.80 6.05
N VAL A 69 1.15 12.11 6.00
CA VAL A 69 1.00 12.85 4.73
C VAL A 69 2.36 13.38 4.31
N PHE A 70 2.85 12.97 3.13
CA PHE A 70 4.13 13.43 2.63
C PHE A 70 4.04 14.85 2.06
N ALA A 71 4.92 15.73 2.52
CA ALA A 71 5.20 17.04 1.95
C ALA A 71 6.52 17.05 1.15
N ASP A 72 6.76 18.08 0.34
CA ASP A 72 7.96 18.16 -0.51
C ASP A 72 9.27 18.18 0.29
N ARG A 73 9.23 18.69 1.53
CA ARG A 73 10.37 18.67 2.44
C ARG A 73 10.77 17.24 2.84
N ASP A 74 9.80 16.32 2.94
CA ASP A 74 10.02 14.96 3.40
C ASP A 74 10.70 14.09 2.33
N LEU A 75 10.76 14.59 1.08
CA LEU A 75 11.43 13.94 -0.03
C LEU A 75 12.91 14.33 -0.17
N ARG A 76 13.34 15.40 0.51
CA ARG A 76 14.72 15.89 0.41
C ARG A 76 15.65 14.91 1.12
N GLY A 77 16.62 14.37 0.38
CA GLY A 77 17.60 13.42 0.94
C GLY A 77 17.08 11.99 1.11
N LEU A 78 15.76 11.77 1.03
CA LEU A 78 15.10 10.49 1.31
C LEU A 78 15.75 9.29 0.61
N ARG A 79 16.17 9.45 -0.65
CA ARG A 79 16.83 8.38 -1.43
C ARG A 79 18.12 7.85 -0.80
N ASN A 80 18.80 8.66 0.01
CA ASN A 80 20.07 8.32 0.67
C ASN A 80 19.87 7.86 2.12
N ASP A 81 18.66 8.00 2.67
CA ASP A 81 18.37 7.63 4.05
C ASP A 81 18.31 6.11 4.22
N ARG A 82 18.77 5.66 5.38
CA ARG A 82 18.76 4.24 5.76
C ARG A 82 17.35 3.79 6.14
N GLY A 83 17.11 2.49 6.01
CA GLY A 83 15.87 1.85 6.43
C GLY A 83 14.70 2.14 5.48
N ILE A 84 13.50 2.22 6.06
CA ILE A 84 12.24 2.42 5.35
C ILE A 84 11.49 3.51 6.12
N VAL A 85 11.30 4.68 5.52
CA VAL A 85 10.78 5.89 6.20
C VAL A 85 9.39 5.69 6.82
N ILE A 86 8.56 4.87 6.18
CA ILE A 86 7.23 4.45 6.67
C ILE A 86 7.28 3.08 7.39
N GLY A 87 8.45 2.48 7.57
CA GLY A 87 8.62 1.16 8.16
C GLY A 87 8.04 0.03 7.31
N THR A 88 8.09 -1.19 7.86
CA THR A 88 7.52 -2.39 7.25
C THR A 88 6.91 -3.30 8.32
N SER A 89 6.05 -4.23 7.91
CA SER A 89 5.58 -5.33 8.75
C SER A 89 5.32 -6.59 7.90
N ARG A 90 4.99 -7.70 8.55
CA ARG A 90 4.55 -8.94 7.90
C ARG A 90 3.03 -9.14 7.97
N ALA A 91 2.26 -8.07 8.17
CA ALA A 91 0.81 -8.15 8.13
C ALA A 91 0.36 -8.60 6.73
N ASN A 92 -0.39 -9.69 6.67
CA ASN A 92 -0.87 -10.30 5.42
C ASN A 92 -2.41 -10.36 5.44
N PRO A 93 -3.10 -9.33 4.91
CA PRO A 93 -4.56 -9.29 4.84
C PRO A 93 -5.16 -10.49 4.08
N GLY A 94 -4.42 -11.04 3.11
CA GLY A 94 -4.85 -12.18 2.31
C GLY A 94 -4.60 -13.55 2.94
N LYS A 95 -4.04 -13.64 4.15
CA LYS A 95 -3.58 -14.91 4.76
C LYS A 95 -4.65 -16.00 4.84
N LYS A 96 -5.93 -15.64 5.01
CA LYS A 96 -7.05 -16.59 5.11
C LYS A 96 -7.58 -17.07 3.75
N ILE A 97 -7.09 -16.51 2.65
CA ILE A 97 -7.61 -16.72 1.29
C ILE A 97 -6.66 -17.66 0.55
N ARG A 98 -7.15 -18.83 0.14
CA ARG A 98 -6.38 -19.85 -0.59
C ARG A 98 -6.65 -19.83 -2.08
N GLY A 99 -7.79 -19.27 -2.50
CA GLY A 99 -8.14 -19.12 -3.91
C GLY A 99 -9.39 -18.26 -4.11
N PRO A 100 -9.84 -18.10 -5.38
CA PRO A 100 -10.92 -17.17 -5.73
C PRO A 100 -12.27 -17.44 -5.03
N LYS A 101 -12.58 -18.70 -4.69
CA LYS A 101 -13.81 -19.06 -3.98
C LYS A 101 -13.87 -18.49 -2.56
N ASP A 102 -12.72 -18.37 -1.90
CA ASP A 102 -12.64 -17.81 -0.54
C ASP A 102 -12.96 -16.32 -0.50
N LEU A 103 -13.00 -15.63 -1.66
CA LEU A 103 -13.36 -14.23 -1.74
C LEU A 103 -14.87 -13.97 -1.55
N GLU A 104 -15.70 -15.02 -1.55
CA GLU A 104 -17.13 -14.94 -1.24
C GLU A 104 -17.41 -15.12 0.26
N ASP A 105 -16.40 -15.55 1.03
CA ASP A 105 -16.50 -15.82 2.46
C ASP A 105 -16.14 -14.55 3.26
N ALA A 106 -17.13 -14.01 4.00
CA ALA A 106 -16.99 -12.78 4.77
C ALA A 106 -15.93 -12.89 5.88
N GLU A 107 -15.80 -14.05 6.52
CA GLU A 107 -14.82 -14.26 7.59
C GLU A 107 -13.39 -14.33 7.04
N ARG A 108 -13.21 -14.95 5.87
CA ARG A 108 -11.91 -15.01 5.20
C ARG A 108 -11.50 -13.66 4.60
N THR A 109 -12.45 -12.88 4.11
CA THR A 109 -12.21 -11.56 3.51
C THR A 109 -12.27 -10.39 4.49
N SER A 110 -12.61 -10.63 5.77
CA SER A 110 -12.69 -9.62 6.83
C SER A 110 -11.52 -8.63 6.85
N ASN A 111 -10.28 -9.11 6.70
CA ASN A 111 -9.10 -8.23 6.66
C ASN A 111 -9.03 -7.39 5.38
N LEU A 112 -9.44 -7.91 4.22
CA LEU A 112 -9.50 -7.12 2.98
C LEU A 112 -10.59 -6.05 3.07
N ARG A 113 -11.73 -6.37 3.69
CA ARG A 113 -12.79 -5.40 4.00
C ARG A 113 -12.24 -4.26 4.86
N ARG A 114 -11.55 -4.57 5.97
CA ARG A 114 -10.93 -3.54 6.82
C ARG A 114 -9.91 -2.69 6.08
N VAL A 115 -9.05 -3.30 5.26
CA VAL A 115 -8.09 -2.57 4.41
C VAL A 115 -8.82 -1.64 3.45
N TYR A 116 -9.81 -2.13 2.72
CA TYR A 116 -10.61 -1.32 1.80
C TYR A 116 -11.31 -0.17 2.53
N ASP A 117 -11.98 -0.44 3.65
CA ASP A 117 -12.71 0.59 4.40
C ASP A 117 -11.77 1.63 5.00
N GLY A 118 -10.60 1.22 5.51
CA GLY A 118 -9.56 2.12 5.98
C GLY A 118 -9.06 3.05 4.89
N LEU A 119 -8.76 2.53 3.70
CA LEU A 119 -8.39 3.33 2.52
C LEU A 119 -9.51 4.31 2.14
N ARG A 120 -10.77 3.84 2.11
CA ARG A 120 -11.92 4.69 1.79
C ARG A 120 -12.16 5.78 2.82
N SER A 121 -11.94 5.51 4.10
CA SER A 121 -12.09 6.48 5.20
C SER A 121 -11.15 7.68 5.08
N LEU A 122 -9.97 7.47 4.47
CA LEU A 122 -9.01 8.54 4.20
C LEU A 122 -9.19 9.17 2.81
N GLY A 123 -10.19 8.74 2.03
CA GLY A 123 -10.43 9.23 0.67
C GLY A 123 -9.41 8.72 -0.35
N ILE A 124 -8.71 7.61 -0.08
CA ILE A 124 -7.72 7.05 -1.01
C ILE A 124 -8.41 6.53 -2.28
N GLU A 125 -7.89 6.96 -3.43
CA GLU A 125 -8.35 6.55 -4.76
C GLU A 125 -7.40 5.55 -5.43
N ALA A 126 -6.14 5.54 -5.04
CA ALA A 126 -5.14 4.59 -5.53
C ALA A 126 -4.24 4.11 -4.38
N LEU A 127 -3.88 2.82 -4.40
CA LEU A 127 -2.91 2.22 -3.49
C LEU A 127 -1.72 1.72 -4.29
N VAL A 128 -0.52 2.17 -3.91
CA VAL A 128 0.75 1.59 -4.34
C VAL A 128 1.30 0.72 -3.22
N SER A 129 1.25 -0.60 -3.41
CA SER A 129 1.86 -1.55 -2.47
C SER A 129 3.27 -1.91 -2.94
N ILE A 130 4.24 -1.84 -2.04
CA ILE A 130 5.64 -2.18 -2.31
C ILE A 130 5.98 -3.42 -1.47
N GLY A 131 6.36 -4.53 -2.10
CA GLY A 131 6.61 -5.76 -1.35
C GLY A 131 6.88 -6.98 -2.23
N GLY A 132 7.10 -8.13 -1.59
CA GLY A 132 7.29 -9.41 -2.29
C GLY A 132 5.98 -10.12 -2.62
N ASP A 133 6.04 -11.42 -2.90
CA ASP A 133 4.92 -12.26 -3.34
C ASP A 133 3.66 -12.17 -2.48
N ASP A 134 3.79 -12.19 -1.14
CA ASP A 134 2.62 -12.07 -0.25
C ASP A 134 1.92 -10.72 -0.40
N THR A 135 2.69 -9.66 -0.69
CA THR A 135 2.16 -8.32 -0.94
C THR A 135 1.50 -8.25 -2.31
N LEU A 136 2.07 -8.90 -3.33
CA LEU A 136 1.44 -9.06 -4.64
C LEU A 136 0.11 -9.80 -4.54
N LYS A 137 0.10 -10.97 -3.89
CA LYS A 137 -1.12 -11.77 -3.68
C LYS A 137 -2.19 -10.95 -2.99
N THR A 138 -1.82 -10.21 -1.95
CA THR A 138 -2.73 -9.28 -1.26
C THR A 138 -3.26 -8.18 -2.19
N ALA A 139 -2.40 -7.58 -3.02
CA ALA A 139 -2.81 -6.57 -3.99
C ALA A 139 -3.83 -7.13 -4.99
N ASN A 140 -3.58 -8.33 -5.52
CA ASN A 140 -4.51 -9.03 -6.41
C ASN A 140 -5.82 -9.38 -5.70
N PHE A 141 -5.76 -9.92 -4.48
CA PHE A 141 -6.97 -10.24 -3.72
C PHE A 141 -7.77 -9.00 -3.36
N LEU A 142 -7.14 -7.87 -3.06
CA LEU A 142 -7.85 -6.60 -2.82
C LEU A 142 -8.55 -6.10 -4.09
N TYR A 143 -7.92 -6.23 -5.26
CA TYR A 143 -8.55 -5.93 -6.54
C TYR A 143 -9.77 -6.84 -6.78
N GLU A 144 -9.59 -8.16 -6.64
CA GLU A 144 -10.66 -9.14 -6.83
C GLU A 144 -11.80 -9.01 -5.83
N PHE A 145 -11.47 -8.72 -4.56
CA PHE A 145 -12.46 -8.42 -3.54
C PHE A 145 -13.35 -7.24 -3.93
N GLN A 146 -12.77 -6.19 -4.51
CA GLN A 146 -13.54 -5.03 -4.98
C GLN A 146 -14.50 -5.38 -6.13
N ASN A 147 -14.23 -6.43 -6.91
CA ASN A 147 -15.15 -6.93 -7.95
C ASN A 147 -16.43 -7.54 -7.38
N ARG A 148 -16.43 -7.90 -6.09
CA ARG A 148 -17.58 -8.53 -5.40
C ARG A 148 -18.38 -7.53 -4.55
N LEU A 149 -17.98 -6.26 -4.56
CA LEU A 149 -18.74 -5.20 -3.89
C LEU A 149 -20.02 -4.87 -4.65
N PRO A 150 -21.04 -4.32 -3.96
CA PRO A 150 -22.25 -3.85 -4.61
C PRO A 150 -21.96 -2.93 -5.80
N ALA A 151 -22.79 -3.01 -6.84
CA ALA A 151 -22.66 -2.17 -8.02
C ALA A 151 -22.62 -0.67 -7.63
N GLY A 152 -21.70 0.08 -8.22
CA GLY A 152 -21.49 1.49 -7.90
C GLY A 152 -20.63 1.76 -6.66
N SER A 153 -20.15 0.73 -5.96
CA SER A 153 -19.19 0.92 -4.86
C SER A 153 -17.93 1.63 -5.36
N PRO A 154 -17.42 2.64 -4.63
CA PRO A 154 -16.19 3.32 -5.01
C PRO A 154 -15.02 2.33 -5.02
N ARG A 155 -14.07 2.52 -5.92
CA ARG A 155 -12.93 1.61 -6.06
C ARG A 155 -11.62 2.32 -5.75
N VAL A 156 -10.71 1.57 -5.16
CA VAL A 156 -9.31 1.91 -5.00
C VAL A 156 -8.52 1.20 -6.10
N LYS A 157 -7.88 1.99 -6.97
CA LYS A 157 -6.97 1.48 -8.00
C LYS A 157 -5.77 0.86 -7.29
N VAL A 158 -5.32 -0.31 -7.73
CA VAL A 158 -4.21 -1.02 -7.08
C VAL A 158 -3.03 -1.12 -8.04
N VAL A 159 -1.86 -0.67 -7.60
CA VAL A 159 -0.59 -0.82 -8.29
C VAL A 159 0.37 -1.53 -7.33
N HIS A 160 1.08 -2.54 -7.83
CA HIS A 160 2.07 -3.26 -7.03
C HIS A 160 3.48 -3.00 -7.58
N VAL A 161 4.40 -2.65 -6.69
CA VAL A 161 5.83 -2.54 -6.98
C VAL A 161 6.54 -3.75 -6.37
N PRO A 162 7.07 -4.65 -7.22
CA PRO A 162 7.68 -5.90 -6.78
C PRO A 162 9.01 -5.65 -6.09
N LYS A 163 9.19 -6.30 -4.95
CA LYS A 163 10.39 -6.23 -4.11
C LYS A 163 10.81 -7.61 -3.62
N THR A 164 11.93 -8.10 -4.13
CA THR A 164 12.65 -9.24 -3.58
C THR A 164 14.17 -8.98 -3.62
N ILE A 165 14.91 -9.57 -2.69
CA ILE A 165 16.38 -9.60 -2.75
C ILE A 165 16.88 -10.90 -3.38
N ASP A 166 15.99 -11.88 -3.56
CA ASP A 166 16.31 -13.22 -4.06
C ASP A 166 16.10 -13.32 -5.59
N ASN A 167 15.58 -12.25 -6.21
CA ASN A 167 15.21 -12.15 -7.64
C ASN A 167 14.37 -13.32 -8.15
N ASP A 168 13.46 -13.80 -7.32
CA ASP A 168 12.59 -14.95 -7.55
C ASP A 168 11.24 -14.60 -8.19
N TYR A 169 11.10 -13.37 -8.67
CA TYR A 169 9.88 -12.87 -9.28
C TYR A 169 9.75 -13.30 -10.75
N ARG A 170 8.83 -14.21 -11.04
CA ARG A 170 8.56 -14.66 -12.42
C ARG A 170 8.13 -13.49 -13.31
N GLY A 171 8.78 -13.34 -14.46
CA GLY A 171 8.43 -12.34 -15.48
C GLY A 171 9.04 -10.96 -15.28
N ILE A 172 9.95 -10.81 -14.30
CA ILE A 172 10.70 -9.57 -14.04
C ILE A 172 12.17 -9.94 -13.93
N ASP A 173 13.02 -9.36 -14.78
CA ASP A 173 14.44 -9.74 -14.83
C ASP A 173 15.19 -9.39 -13.54
N PHE A 174 14.84 -8.26 -12.92
CA PHE A 174 15.45 -7.77 -11.68
C PHE A 174 14.46 -7.02 -10.81
N THR A 175 14.53 -7.24 -9.50
CA THR A 175 13.86 -6.40 -8.50
C THR A 175 14.82 -5.52 -7.73
N PHE A 176 14.34 -4.38 -7.25
CA PHE A 176 15.18 -3.48 -6.45
C PHE A 176 15.64 -4.17 -5.16
N GLY A 177 16.88 -3.90 -4.78
CA GLY A 177 17.55 -4.55 -3.65
C GLY A 177 18.36 -5.79 -4.01
N PHE A 178 18.13 -6.43 -5.17
CA PHE A 178 18.88 -7.62 -5.61
C PHE A 178 20.38 -7.35 -5.78
N PHE A 179 20.77 -6.41 -6.65
CA PHE A 179 22.19 -6.12 -6.91
C PHE A 179 22.94 -5.72 -5.63
N THR A 180 22.31 -4.88 -4.79
CA THR A 180 22.89 -4.52 -3.49
C THR A 180 23.05 -5.72 -2.54
N ALA A 181 22.22 -6.77 -2.66
CA ALA A 181 22.35 -7.98 -1.85
C ALA A 181 23.41 -8.96 -2.40
N VAL A 182 23.67 -8.94 -3.70
CA VAL A 182 24.73 -9.74 -4.36
C VAL A 182 26.11 -9.11 -4.18
N ASP A 183 26.18 -7.78 -4.16
CA ASP A 183 27.42 -7.01 -4.08
C ASP A 183 27.96 -6.81 -2.63
N VAL A 184 27.35 -7.46 -1.62
CA VAL A 184 27.75 -7.39 -0.18
C VAL A 184 28.23 -8.71 0.38
#